data_AF-D7CRH1-F1
#
_entry.id   AF-D7CRH1-F1
#
_cell.length_a   1.000
_cell.length_b   1.000
_cell.length_c   1.000
_cell.angle_alpha   90.00
_cell.angle_beta   90.00
_cell.angle_gamma   90.00
#
_symmetry.space_group_name_H-M   'P 1'
#
loop_
_entity.id
_entity.type
_entity.pdbx_description
1 polymer ?
#
loop_
_entity_poly.entity_id
_entity_poly.type
_entity_poly.pdbx_seq_one_letter_code
_entity_poly.pdbx_strand_id
1 'polypeptide(L)'
;MISPPTAPPPLARTRRLAALVCAACLLLNAALARATPGELLGAYERAQGALSQSLALLESEGGEAALRSLRRAEAAFPALAETLSPSLRAGLEATAKRAEAALASGSATDFAVQRAVLGGALGRALYERALEEAAQGRAEEAAALFAALERAHGLAAAPEGDRGDPQRAFEHRLAAHGLEALGGLPTGDRDRDYRTLAERYGELLLVQGSPRLPAATTDALLAAIDQVVAGGSPEEPLAALREGLAAFAAASAPPARAPTQAPAAPELEAAATRHEGPAPPATLPPTPAPAAPPTSAFSDHALQALWVLLGLLALVALVQALALALAGQQPLHHLAVALLLLPASLEGLAALAPLSGWPALAPLARLSLQSAALQRLWVLLVAVAVLCLAVSWRRTKAPADGTPRPAPAPPRLASTELDWDEDF
;
A
#
# COMPACT_ATOMS: atom_id res chain seq x y z
N MET A 1 -14.08 58.94 18.73
CA MET A 1 -12.83 58.62 17.99
C MET A 1 -12.69 57.11 17.94
N ILE A 2 -12.93 56.50 16.78
CA ILE A 2 -12.81 55.05 16.57
C ILE A 2 -11.42 54.84 15.97
N SER A 3 -10.50 54.24 16.73
CA SER A 3 -9.18 53.91 16.21
C SER A 3 -9.34 52.85 15.11
N PRO A 4 -8.73 53.04 13.93
CA PRO A 4 -8.84 52.07 12.85
C PRO A 4 -8.23 50.73 13.30
N PRO A 5 -8.84 49.58 12.90
CA PRO A 5 -8.30 48.27 13.22
C PRO A 5 -6.89 48.15 12.63
N THR A 6 -5.91 47.95 13.51
CA THR A 6 -4.52 47.75 13.16
C THR A 6 -4.41 46.49 12.31
N ALA A 7 -3.97 46.63 11.05
CA ALA A 7 -3.75 45.50 10.17
C ALA A 7 -2.81 44.49 10.86
N PRO A 8 -3.11 43.19 10.85
CA PRO A 8 -2.28 42.19 11.51
C PRO A 8 -0.86 42.24 10.92
N PRO A 9 0.18 42.16 11.76
CA PRO A 9 1.55 42.30 11.31
C PRO A 9 1.89 41.23 10.25
N PRO A 10 2.68 41.57 9.21
CA PRO A 10 2.97 40.69 8.08
C PRO A 10 3.58 39.32 8.49
N LEU A 11 4.22 39.26 9.67
CA LEU A 11 4.77 38.04 10.27
C LEU A 11 3.72 36.98 10.64
N ALA A 12 2.47 37.37 10.89
CA ALA A 12 1.41 36.41 11.21
C ALA A 12 0.96 35.61 9.96
N ARG A 13 1.03 36.22 8.77
CA ARG A 13 0.66 35.56 7.51
C ARG A 13 1.73 34.58 7.04
N THR A 14 3.01 34.94 7.16
CA THR A 14 4.13 34.06 6.77
C THR A 14 4.22 32.82 7.65
N ARG A 15 3.99 32.95 8.97
CA ARG A 15 3.94 31.78 9.89
C ARG A 15 2.81 30.81 9.57
N ARG A 16 1.63 31.31 9.19
CA ARG A 16 0.49 30.46 8.79
C ARG A 16 0.77 29.71 7.49
N LEU A 17 1.37 30.37 6.51
CA LEU A 17 1.79 29.73 5.25
C LEU A 17 2.84 28.63 5.48
N ALA A 18 3.87 28.91 6.29
CA ALA A 18 4.89 27.90 6.61
C ALA A 18 4.31 26.68 7.35
N ALA A 19 3.37 26.89 8.28
CA ALA A 19 2.69 25.80 8.97
C ALA A 19 1.84 24.94 8.02
N LEU A 20 1.12 25.57 7.09
CA LEU A 20 0.33 24.86 6.08
C LEU A 20 1.22 24.06 5.12
N VAL A 21 2.36 24.60 4.69
CA VAL A 21 3.33 23.89 3.84
C VAL A 21 3.93 22.69 4.58
N CYS A 22 4.34 22.85 5.84
CA CYS A 22 4.84 21.73 6.64
C CYS A 22 3.77 20.66 6.85
N ALA A 23 2.53 21.04 7.13
CA ALA A 23 1.42 20.10 7.26
C ALA A 23 1.17 19.36 5.93
N ALA A 24 1.18 20.06 4.80
CA ALA A 24 1.05 19.45 3.48
C ALA A 24 2.21 18.49 3.17
N CYS A 25 3.47 18.85 3.46
CA CYS A 25 4.62 17.97 3.26
C CYS A 25 4.60 16.75 4.18
N LEU A 26 4.13 16.88 5.43
CA LEU A 26 3.96 15.74 6.34
C LEU A 26 2.83 14.81 5.88
N LEU A 27 1.72 15.36 5.41
CA LEU A 27 0.63 14.57 4.82
C LEU A 27 1.08 13.88 3.52
N LEU A 28 1.92 14.53 2.72
CA LEU A 28 2.53 13.94 1.52
C LEU A 28 3.48 12.80 1.87
N ASN A 29 4.31 13.01 2.90
CA ASN A 29 5.22 11.99 3.44
C ASN A 29 4.46 10.78 3.95
N ALA A 30 3.41 11.01 4.73
CA ALA A 30 2.55 9.95 5.24
C ALA A 30 1.82 9.22 4.09
N ALA A 31 1.43 9.94 3.04
CA ALA A 31 0.83 9.33 1.84
C ALA A 31 1.84 8.53 0.99
N LEU A 32 3.14 8.89 1.06
CA LEU A 32 4.24 8.21 0.35
C LEU A 32 4.89 7.09 1.17
N ALA A 33 4.77 7.11 2.50
CA ALA A 33 5.22 6.07 3.42
C ALA A 33 4.29 4.85 3.40
N ARG A 34 3.86 4.42 2.22
CA ARG A 34 3.18 3.13 2.06
C ARG A 34 4.18 2.03 2.39
N ALA A 35 3.77 1.07 3.21
CA ALA A 35 4.58 -0.09 3.52
C ALA A 35 5.12 -0.71 2.23
N THR A 36 6.44 -0.93 2.19
CA THR A 36 7.08 -1.59 1.05
C THR A 36 6.49 -3.00 0.89
N PRO A 37 6.46 -3.59 -0.33
CA PRO A 37 5.98 -4.96 -0.52
C PRO A 37 6.64 -5.97 0.43
N GLY A 38 7.93 -5.78 0.74
CA GLY A 38 8.66 -6.59 1.72
C GLY A 38 8.20 -6.42 3.17
N GLU A 39 7.84 -5.22 3.60
CA GLU A 39 7.29 -4.98 4.94
C GLU A 39 5.90 -5.59 5.11
N LEU A 40 5.04 -5.46 4.09
CA LEU A 40 3.72 -6.09 4.06
C LEU A 40 3.84 -7.62 4.11
N LEU A 41 4.73 -8.18 3.29
CA LEU A 41 5.02 -9.60 3.30
C LEU A 41 5.51 -10.07 4.68
N GLY A 42 6.48 -9.37 5.27
CA GLY A 42 6.98 -9.70 6.60
C GLY A 42 5.92 -9.57 7.70
N ALA A 43 5.02 -8.60 7.61
CA ALA A 43 3.88 -8.45 8.52
C ALA A 43 2.91 -9.64 8.38
N TYR A 44 2.59 -10.04 7.16
CA TYR A 44 1.74 -11.19 6.90
C TYR A 44 2.35 -12.52 7.36
N GLU A 45 3.61 -12.81 7.04
CA GLU A 45 4.27 -14.04 7.45
C GLU A 45 4.31 -14.16 8.98
N ARG A 46 4.56 -13.05 9.69
CA ARG A 46 4.46 -13.00 11.16
C ARG A 46 3.05 -13.24 11.67
N ALA A 47 2.04 -12.63 11.04
CA ALA A 47 0.65 -12.83 11.41
C ALA A 47 0.21 -14.29 11.22
N GLN A 48 0.51 -14.89 10.07
CA GLN A 48 0.20 -16.28 9.76
C GLN A 48 0.94 -17.27 10.66
N GLY A 49 2.22 -17.02 10.93
CA GLY A 49 2.99 -17.82 11.88
C GLY A 49 2.40 -17.77 13.29
N ALA A 50 1.98 -16.60 13.76
CA ALA A 50 1.35 -16.42 15.06
C ALA A 50 -0.06 -17.04 15.14
N LEU A 51 -0.85 -17.00 14.07
CA LEU A 51 -2.14 -17.67 13.94
C LEU A 51 -2.01 -19.20 13.88
N SER A 52 -0.99 -19.73 13.23
CA SER A 52 -0.74 -21.18 13.19
C SER A 52 -0.25 -21.68 14.55
N GLN A 53 0.63 -20.91 15.19
CA GLN A 53 1.13 -21.22 16.53
C GLN A 53 0.03 -21.18 17.60
N SER A 54 -0.95 -20.27 17.50
CA SER A 54 -2.02 -20.18 18.51
C SER A 54 -2.90 -21.43 18.55
N LEU A 55 -3.16 -22.08 17.41
CA LEU A 55 -3.92 -23.34 17.37
C LEU A 55 -3.14 -24.47 18.03
N ALA A 56 -1.85 -24.62 17.69
CA ALA A 56 -1.00 -25.63 18.33
C ALA A 56 -0.90 -25.42 19.86
N LEU A 57 -0.76 -24.17 20.30
CA LEU A 57 -0.71 -23.82 21.73
C LEU A 57 -2.03 -24.08 22.45
N LEU A 58 -3.17 -23.93 21.78
CA LEU A 58 -4.48 -24.23 22.39
C LEU A 58 -4.56 -25.71 22.77
N GLU A 59 -4.03 -26.60 21.93
CA GLU A 59 -4.04 -28.04 22.16
C GLU A 59 -2.99 -28.49 23.19
N SER A 60 -1.82 -27.84 23.25
CA SER A 60 -0.71 -28.28 24.12
C SER A 60 -0.56 -27.53 25.45
N GLU A 61 -0.82 -26.23 25.48
CA GLU A 61 -0.52 -25.33 26.62
C GLU A 61 -1.78 -24.60 27.15
N GLY A 62 -2.90 -24.67 26.43
CA GLY A 62 -4.18 -24.09 26.82
C GLY A 62 -4.44 -22.67 26.29
N GLY A 63 -5.61 -22.13 26.65
CA GLY A 63 -6.17 -20.91 26.04
C GLY A 63 -5.34 -19.63 26.25
N GLU A 64 -4.66 -19.46 27.38
CA GLU A 64 -3.86 -18.25 27.63
C GLU A 64 -2.64 -18.14 26.70
N ALA A 65 -1.95 -19.24 26.45
CA ALA A 65 -0.80 -19.28 25.54
C ALA A 65 -1.26 -19.00 24.10
N ALA A 66 -2.36 -19.63 23.69
CA ALA A 66 -3.01 -19.38 22.40
C ALA A 66 -3.41 -17.90 22.23
N LEU A 67 -4.01 -17.29 23.26
CA LEU A 67 -4.42 -15.88 23.24
C LEU A 67 -3.24 -14.91 23.11
N ARG A 68 -2.13 -15.16 23.81
CA ARG A 68 -0.90 -14.37 23.63
C ARG A 68 -0.37 -14.47 22.21
N SER A 69 -0.50 -15.63 21.57
CA SER A 69 -0.11 -15.80 20.16
C SER A 69 -1.07 -15.10 19.20
N LEU A 70 -2.38 -15.18 19.43
CA LEU A 70 -3.38 -14.43 18.66
C LEU A 70 -3.12 -12.91 18.70
N ARG A 71 -2.86 -12.34 19.90
CA ARG A 71 -2.54 -10.91 20.04
C ARG A 71 -1.25 -10.50 19.34
N ARG A 72 -0.27 -11.41 19.22
CA ARG A 72 0.93 -11.18 18.39
C ARG A 72 0.58 -11.12 16.90
N ALA A 73 -0.38 -11.92 16.43
CA ALA A 73 -0.89 -11.81 15.07
C ALA A 73 -1.61 -10.47 14.84
N GLU A 74 -2.48 -10.08 15.77
CA GLU A 74 -3.21 -8.80 15.70
C GLU A 74 -2.27 -7.59 15.68
N ALA A 75 -1.15 -7.63 16.39
CA ALA A 75 -0.16 -6.56 16.37
C ALA A 75 0.46 -6.32 14.97
N ALA A 76 0.38 -7.30 14.06
CA ALA A 76 0.80 -7.15 12.67
C ALA A 76 -0.32 -6.61 11.76
N PHE A 77 -1.58 -6.59 12.22
CA PHE A 77 -2.72 -6.15 11.42
C PHE A 77 -2.66 -4.68 11.03
N PRO A 78 -2.23 -3.71 11.88
CA PRO A 78 -2.20 -2.30 11.48
C PRO A 78 -1.42 -2.05 10.19
N ALA A 79 -0.27 -2.70 10.03
CA ALA A 79 0.56 -2.59 8.83
C ALA A 79 -0.15 -3.11 7.57
N LEU A 80 -1.00 -4.14 7.72
CA LEU A 80 -1.81 -4.69 6.63
C LEU A 80 -3.12 -3.89 6.44
N ALA A 81 -3.69 -3.36 7.52
CA ALA A 81 -5.00 -2.72 7.55
C ALA A 81 -5.03 -1.37 6.84
N GLU A 82 -3.89 -0.68 6.74
CA GLU A 82 -3.78 0.57 5.97
C GLU A 82 -4.07 0.36 4.48
N THR A 83 -3.82 -0.84 3.94
CA THR A 83 -4.13 -1.18 2.54
C THR A 83 -5.54 -1.75 2.37
N LEU A 84 -6.26 -2.02 3.47
CA LEU A 84 -7.58 -2.64 3.42
C LEU A 84 -8.71 -1.61 3.33
N SER A 85 -9.79 -2.02 2.65
CA SER A 85 -11.05 -1.29 2.70
C SER A 85 -11.60 -1.20 4.14
N PRO A 86 -12.34 -0.13 4.48
CA PRO A 86 -12.90 0.03 5.83
C PRO A 86 -13.80 -1.14 6.26
N SER A 87 -14.54 -1.74 5.32
CA SER A 87 -15.40 -2.89 5.59
C SER A 87 -14.60 -4.15 5.94
N LEU A 88 -13.52 -4.43 5.21
CA LEU A 88 -12.65 -5.58 5.49
C LEU A 88 -11.92 -5.42 6.82
N ARG A 89 -11.48 -4.20 7.15
CA ARG A 89 -10.90 -3.89 8.46
C ARG A 89 -11.88 -4.17 9.61
N ALA A 90 -13.11 -3.68 9.50
CA ALA A 90 -14.14 -3.96 10.50
C ALA A 90 -14.45 -5.45 10.61
N GLY A 91 -14.47 -6.17 9.48
CA GLY A 91 -14.64 -7.63 9.43
C GLY A 91 -13.50 -8.39 10.12
N LEU A 92 -12.25 -7.97 9.92
CA LEU A 92 -11.08 -8.53 10.60
C LEU A 92 -11.16 -8.32 12.12
N GLU A 93 -11.46 -7.09 12.57
CA GLU A 93 -11.61 -6.78 13.99
C GLU A 93 -12.73 -7.60 14.65
N ALA A 94 -13.87 -7.74 13.97
CA ALA A 94 -14.98 -8.56 14.46
C ALA A 94 -14.60 -10.05 14.53
N THR A 95 -13.87 -10.56 13.53
CA THR A 95 -13.42 -11.95 13.48
C THR A 95 -12.35 -12.23 14.53
N ALA A 96 -11.44 -11.28 14.79
CA ALA A 96 -10.46 -11.35 15.86
C ALA A 96 -11.14 -11.45 17.24
N LYS A 97 -12.14 -10.60 17.52
CA LYS A 97 -12.94 -10.68 18.75
C LYS A 97 -13.67 -12.02 18.91
N ARG A 98 -14.20 -12.59 17.81
CA ARG A 98 -14.80 -13.93 17.83
C ARG A 98 -13.75 -15.02 18.10
N ALA A 99 -12.54 -14.89 17.56
CA ALA A 99 -11.44 -15.80 17.84
C ALA A 99 -11.02 -15.73 19.32
N GLU A 100 -10.92 -14.52 19.90
CA GLU A 100 -10.67 -14.35 21.34
C GLU A 100 -11.77 -15.00 22.19
N ALA A 101 -13.04 -14.82 21.82
CA ALA A 101 -14.16 -15.45 22.51
C ALA A 101 -14.12 -16.99 22.43
N ALA A 102 -13.75 -17.55 21.27
CA ALA A 102 -13.58 -18.99 21.08
C ALA A 102 -12.43 -19.56 21.92
N LEU A 103 -11.32 -18.82 22.03
CA LEU A 103 -10.22 -19.20 22.93
C LEU A 103 -10.63 -19.15 24.40
N ALA A 104 -11.39 -18.13 24.79
CA ALA A 104 -11.89 -17.98 26.16
C ALA A 104 -12.90 -19.08 26.54
N SER A 105 -13.68 -19.58 25.58
CA SER A 105 -14.59 -20.72 25.79
C SER A 105 -13.93 -22.09 25.67
N GLY A 106 -12.67 -22.14 25.20
CA GLY A 106 -11.95 -23.40 24.95
C GLY A 106 -12.43 -24.16 23.70
N SER A 107 -13.16 -23.51 22.79
CA SER A 107 -13.68 -24.15 21.57
C SER A 107 -12.61 -24.19 20.47
N ALA A 108 -11.92 -25.32 20.33
CA ALA A 108 -10.91 -25.52 19.29
C ALA A 108 -11.49 -25.43 17.86
N THR A 109 -12.69 -25.97 17.67
CA THR A 109 -13.39 -25.96 16.37
C THR A 109 -13.75 -24.53 15.96
N ASP A 110 -14.38 -23.75 16.84
CA ASP A 110 -14.72 -22.35 16.53
C ASP A 110 -13.46 -21.50 16.33
N PHE A 111 -12.43 -21.72 17.14
CA PHE A 111 -11.16 -21.01 16.99
C PHE A 111 -10.50 -21.31 15.64
N ALA A 112 -10.45 -22.58 15.23
CA ALA A 112 -9.90 -22.98 13.93
C ALA A 112 -10.66 -22.32 12.76
N VAL A 113 -11.99 -22.20 12.87
CA VAL A 113 -12.83 -21.52 11.88
C VAL A 113 -12.50 -20.02 11.82
N GLN A 114 -12.49 -19.32 12.96
CA GLN A 114 -12.16 -17.89 12.97
C GLN A 114 -10.72 -17.64 12.49
N ARG A 115 -9.78 -18.54 12.81
CA ARG A 115 -8.40 -18.50 12.31
C ARG A 115 -8.36 -18.60 10.79
N ALA A 116 -9.11 -19.54 10.19
CA ALA A 116 -9.18 -19.68 8.73
C ALA A 116 -9.71 -18.41 8.05
N VAL A 117 -10.77 -17.82 8.61
CA VAL A 117 -11.34 -16.55 8.11
C VAL A 117 -10.35 -15.39 8.24
N LEU A 118 -9.67 -15.24 9.38
CA LEU A 118 -8.61 -14.24 9.57
C LEU A 118 -7.48 -14.43 8.56
N GLY A 119 -7.01 -15.67 8.40
CA GLY A 119 -5.94 -16.01 7.46
C GLY A 119 -6.31 -15.65 6.02
N GLY A 120 -7.55 -15.97 5.61
CA GLY A 120 -8.10 -15.61 4.30
C GLY A 120 -8.19 -14.11 4.07
N ALA A 121 -8.75 -13.36 5.03
CA ALA A 121 -8.88 -11.91 4.94
C ALA A 121 -7.52 -11.18 4.89
N LEU A 122 -6.50 -11.68 5.61
CA LEU A 122 -5.13 -11.18 5.51
C LEU A 122 -4.49 -11.56 4.16
N GLY A 123 -4.74 -12.78 3.67
CA GLY A 123 -4.30 -13.23 2.34
C GLY A 123 -4.90 -12.36 1.24
N ARG A 124 -6.15 -11.93 1.39
CA ARG A 124 -6.82 -11.03 0.46
C ARG A 124 -6.11 -9.67 0.35
N ALA A 125 -5.62 -9.12 1.45
CA ALA A 125 -4.83 -7.88 1.46
C ALA A 125 -3.60 -7.99 0.54
N LEU A 126 -2.86 -9.09 0.69
CA LEU A 126 -1.69 -9.39 -0.12
C LEU A 126 -2.03 -9.68 -1.58
N TYR A 127 -3.14 -10.37 -1.82
CA TYR A 127 -3.62 -10.65 -3.16
C TYR A 127 -3.96 -9.36 -3.92
N GLU A 128 -4.72 -8.45 -3.30
CA GLU A 128 -5.01 -7.14 -3.88
C GLU A 128 -3.73 -6.34 -4.13
N ARG A 129 -2.79 -6.37 -3.19
CA ARG A 129 -1.49 -5.74 -3.36
C ARG A 129 -0.70 -6.34 -4.53
N ALA A 130 -0.71 -7.65 -4.70
CA ALA A 130 -0.05 -8.33 -5.82
C ALA A 130 -0.66 -7.91 -7.16
N LEU A 131 -1.98 -7.75 -7.23
CA LEU A 131 -2.67 -7.22 -8.41
C LEU A 131 -2.28 -5.76 -8.70
N GLU A 132 -2.17 -4.92 -7.67
CA GLU A 132 -1.71 -3.53 -7.84
C GLU A 132 -0.28 -3.45 -8.40
N GLU A 133 0.64 -4.25 -7.84
CA GLU A 133 2.03 -4.31 -8.31
C GLU A 133 2.10 -4.81 -9.76
N ALA A 134 1.32 -5.83 -10.10
CA ALA A 134 1.22 -6.33 -11.47
C ALA A 134 0.69 -5.26 -12.44
N ALA A 135 -0.36 -4.52 -12.05
CA ALA A 135 -0.93 -3.44 -12.85
C ALA A 135 0.05 -2.27 -13.05
N GLN A 136 1.00 -2.08 -12.13
CA GLN A 136 2.05 -1.06 -12.20
C GLN A 136 3.29 -1.53 -12.97
N GLY A 137 3.27 -2.73 -13.57
CA GLY A 137 4.40 -3.29 -14.31
C GLY A 137 5.52 -3.83 -13.40
N ARG A 138 5.28 -3.96 -12.10
CA ARG A 138 6.22 -4.50 -11.10
C ARG A 138 6.04 -6.00 -10.96
N ALA A 139 6.38 -6.70 -12.04
CA ALA A 139 6.11 -8.13 -12.20
C ALA A 139 6.88 -9.01 -11.20
N GLU A 140 8.11 -8.63 -10.83
CA GLU A 140 8.91 -9.38 -9.87
C GLU A 140 8.31 -9.28 -8.46
N GLU A 141 7.89 -8.09 -8.05
CA GLU A 141 7.23 -7.85 -6.77
C GLU A 141 5.88 -8.56 -6.70
N ALA A 142 5.07 -8.49 -7.75
CA ALA A 142 3.80 -9.23 -7.83
C ALA A 142 4.03 -10.75 -7.71
N ALA A 143 5.01 -11.29 -8.44
CA ALA A 143 5.36 -12.71 -8.37
C ALA A 143 5.83 -13.14 -6.96
N ALA A 144 6.61 -12.30 -6.28
CA ALA A 144 7.04 -12.57 -4.91
C ALA A 144 5.86 -12.60 -3.93
N LEU A 145 4.88 -11.70 -4.10
CA LEU A 145 3.65 -11.69 -3.28
C LEU A 145 2.77 -12.92 -3.55
N PHE A 146 2.60 -13.33 -4.81
CA PHE A 146 1.88 -14.56 -5.15
C PHE A 146 2.59 -15.80 -4.60
N ALA A 147 3.92 -15.90 -4.72
CA ALA A 147 4.68 -17.02 -4.15
C ALA A 147 4.57 -17.09 -2.62
N ALA A 148 4.44 -15.94 -1.95
CA ALA A 148 4.18 -15.91 -0.52
C ALA A 148 2.79 -16.43 -0.14
N LEU A 149 1.76 -16.04 -0.90
CA LEU A 149 0.41 -16.58 -0.75
C LEU A 149 0.39 -18.09 -0.96
N GLU A 150 1.09 -18.59 -1.99
CA GLU A 150 1.22 -20.03 -2.25
C GLU A 150 1.81 -20.78 -1.08
N ARG A 151 2.94 -20.32 -0.54
CA ARG A 151 3.57 -20.92 0.64
C ARG A 151 2.64 -20.91 1.86
N ALA A 152 1.94 -19.82 2.10
CA ALA A 152 1.05 -19.68 3.25
C ALA A 152 -0.18 -20.59 3.19
N HIS A 153 -0.66 -20.88 1.97
CA HIS A 153 -1.80 -21.77 1.73
C HIS A 153 -1.36 -23.20 1.37
N GLY A 154 -0.08 -23.55 1.49
CA GLY A 154 0.42 -24.89 1.19
C GLY A 154 0.26 -25.30 -0.27
N LEU A 155 0.18 -24.33 -1.19
CA LEU A 155 0.06 -24.58 -2.62
C LEU A 155 1.41 -25.04 -3.17
N ALA A 156 1.39 -25.99 -4.10
CA ALA A 156 2.59 -26.41 -4.81
C ALA A 156 3.21 -25.23 -5.57
N ALA A 157 4.54 -25.07 -5.47
CA ALA A 157 5.24 -24.01 -6.19
C ALA A 157 5.03 -24.14 -7.70
N ALA A 158 4.90 -23.00 -8.38
CA ALA A 158 4.85 -22.99 -9.84
C ALA A 158 6.12 -23.66 -10.42
N PRO A 159 5.99 -24.54 -11.43
CA PRO A 159 7.16 -25.12 -12.08
C PRO A 159 8.06 -24.02 -12.66
N GLU A 160 9.37 -24.18 -12.50
CA GLU A 160 10.35 -23.22 -13.00
C GLU A 160 10.15 -23.00 -14.51
N GLY A 161 9.99 -21.73 -14.88
CA GLY A 161 9.80 -21.34 -16.27
C GLY A 161 8.35 -21.05 -16.66
N ASP A 162 7.35 -21.27 -15.80
CA ASP A 162 5.98 -20.78 -16.04
C ASP A 162 5.87 -19.27 -15.79
N ARG A 163 6.49 -18.47 -16.67
CA ARG A 163 6.45 -16.99 -16.67
C ARG A 163 5.12 -16.43 -17.18
N GLY A 164 4.04 -17.21 -17.08
CA GLY A 164 2.70 -16.78 -17.48
C GLY A 164 2.16 -15.67 -16.59
N ASP A 165 0.87 -15.38 -16.75
CA ASP A 165 0.14 -14.49 -15.83
C ASP A 165 0.16 -15.10 -14.41
N PRO A 166 0.90 -14.51 -13.45
CA PRO A 166 1.07 -15.10 -12.12
C PRO A 166 -0.24 -15.16 -11.35
N GLN A 167 -1.20 -14.26 -11.64
CA GLN A 167 -2.53 -14.30 -11.05
C GLN A 167 -3.27 -15.56 -11.50
N ARG A 168 -3.29 -15.85 -12.81
CA ARG A 168 -3.94 -17.05 -13.36
C ARG A 168 -3.35 -18.32 -12.76
N ALA A 169 -2.02 -18.39 -12.72
CA ALA A 169 -1.31 -19.54 -12.20
C ALA A 169 -1.64 -19.79 -10.72
N PHE A 170 -1.67 -18.73 -9.90
CA PHE A 170 -2.09 -18.77 -8.50
C PHE A 170 -3.54 -19.25 -8.35
N GLU A 171 -4.48 -18.61 -9.06
CA GLU A 171 -5.91 -18.93 -9.01
C GLU A 171 -6.18 -20.38 -9.41
N HIS A 172 -5.51 -20.87 -10.47
CA HIS A 172 -5.63 -22.26 -10.92
C HIS A 172 -5.17 -23.25 -9.85
N ARG A 173 -4.01 -22.99 -9.22
CA ARG A 173 -3.48 -23.83 -8.14
C ARG A 173 -4.37 -23.80 -6.90
N LEU A 174 -4.88 -22.64 -6.53
CA LEU A 174 -5.81 -22.48 -5.41
C LEU A 174 -7.08 -23.30 -5.65
N ALA A 175 -7.64 -23.24 -6.87
CA ALA A 175 -8.82 -24.01 -7.25
C ALA A 175 -8.56 -25.53 -7.23
N ALA A 176 -7.42 -25.97 -7.77
CA ALA A 176 -7.02 -27.38 -7.77
C ALA A 176 -6.82 -27.92 -6.33
N HIS A 177 -6.16 -27.13 -5.48
CA HIS A 177 -5.98 -27.46 -4.07
C HIS A 177 -7.34 -27.55 -3.33
N GLY A 178 -8.26 -26.64 -3.61
CA GLY A 178 -9.62 -26.68 -3.09
C GLY A 178 -10.38 -27.95 -3.52
N LEU A 179 -10.29 -28.35 -4.79
CA LEU A 179 -10.91 -29.58 -5.29
C LEU A 179 -10.39 -30.83 -4.59
N GLU A 180 -9.06 -30.92 -4.41
CA GLU A 180 -8.42 -32.03 -3.70
C GLU A 180 -8.93 -32.13 -2.25
N ALA A 181 -8.94 -31.00 -1.52
CA ALA A 181 -9.42 -30.94 -0.15
C ALA A 181 -10.91 -31.34 -0.02
N LEU A 182 -11.75 -30.92 -0.97
CA LEU A 182 -13.17 -31.27 -0.97
C LEU A 182 -13.44 -32.72 -1.39
N GLY A 183 -12.50 -33.40 -2.05
CA GLY A 183 -12.65 -34.79 -2.47
C GLY A 183 -12.88 -35.77 -1.30
N GLY A 184 -12.44 -35.40 -0.09
CA GLY A 184 -12.63 -36.18 1.13
C GLY A 184 -13.90 -35.89 1.94
N LEU A 185 -14.75 -34.94 1.51
CA LEU A 185 -15.96 -34.55 2.25
C LEU A 185 -17.24 -35.22 1.69
N PRO A 186 -18.25 -35.50 2.53
CA PRO A 186 -18.22 -35.45 4.00
C PRO A 186 -17.40 -36.60 4.61
N THR A 187 -16.76 -36.38 5.76
CA THR A 187 -15.97 -37.42 6.46
C THR A 187 -16.75 -38.20 7.51
N GLY A 188 -17.95 -37.72 7.86
CA GLY A 188 -18.73 -38.22 9.00
C GLY A 188 -18.32 -37.62 10.35
N ASP A 189 -17.22 -36.87 10.41
CA ASP A 189 -16.84 -36.01 11.53
C ASP A 189 -17.23 -34.57 11.22
N ARG A 190 -18.32 -34.10 11.84
CA ARG A 190 -18.87 -32.76 11.63
C ARG A 190 -17.86 -31.66 11.91
N ASP A 191 -17.04 -31.79 12.96
CA ASP A 191 -16.09 -30.77 13.36
C ASP A 191 -14.91 -30.70 12.39
N ARG A 192 -14.50 -31.85 11.82
CA ARG A 192 -13.52 -31.90 10.74
C ARG A 192 -14.06 -31.31 9.44
N ASP A 193 -15.28 -31.67 9.06
CA ASP A 193 -15.92 -31.16 7.85
C ASP A 193 -16.11 -29.63 7.93
N TYR A 194 -16.56 -29.12 9.07
CA TYR A 194 -16.75 -27.69 9.30
C TYR A 194 -15.43 -26.91 9.23
N ARG A 195 -14.36 -27.41 9.87
CA ARG A 195 -13.02 -26.79 9.78
C ARG A 195 -12.49 -26.77 8.35
N THR A 196 -12.64 -27.88 7.62
CA THR A 196 -12.21 -27.98 6.21
C THR A 196 -12.95 -26.96 5.34
N LEU A 197 -14.27 -26.84 5.50
CA LEU A 197 -15.07 -25.86 4.77
C LEU A 197 -14.71 -24.41 5.14
N ALA A 198 -14.41 -24.12 6.41
CA ALA A 198 -13.96 -22.80 6.83
C ALA A 198 -12.59 -22.43 6.24
N GLU A 199 -11.67 -23.40 6.11
CA GLU A 199 -10.40 -23.20 5.39
C GLU A 199 -10.63 -22.88 3.91
N ARG A 200 -11.55 -23.60 3.25
CA ARG A 200 -11.93 -23.28 1.85
C ARG A 200 -12.59 -21.91 1.74
N TYR A 201 -13.36 -21.49 2.74
CA TYR A 201 -13.94 -20.16 2.77
C TYR A 201 -12.86 -19.08 2.88
N GLY A 202 -11.90 -19.27 3.79
CA GLY A 202 -10.73 -18.41 3.91
C GLY A 202 -9.97 -18.28 2.57
N GLU A 203 -9.79 -19.38 1.85
CA GLU A 203 -9.17 -19.38 0.53
C GLU A 203 -9.98 -18.67 -0.56
N LEU A 204 -11.30 -18.92 -0.62
CA LEU A 204 -12.17 -18.24 -1.60
C LEU A 204 -12.24 -16.73 -1.37
N LEU A 205 -12.06 -16.24 -0.13
CA LEU A 205 -11.96 -14.81 0.13
C LEU A 205 -10.84 -14.15 -0.68
N LEU A 206 -9.72 -14.85 -0.96
CA LEU A 206 -8.63 -14.29 -1.75
C LEU A 206 -9.09 -13.97 -3.18
N VAL A 207 -9.96 -14.78 -3.75
CA VAL A 207 -10.36 -14.73 -5.17
C VAL A 207 -11.81 -14.30 -5.40
N GLN A 208 -12.53 -13.86 -4.36
CA GLN A 208 -13.95 -13.49 -4.43
C GLN A 208 -14.26 -12.42 -5.51
N GLY A 209 -13.31 -11.53 -5.80
CA GLY A 209 -13.43 -10.52 -6.85
C GLY A 209 -12.92 -10.94 -8.24
N SER A 210 -12.51 -12.19 -8.43
CA SER A 210 -12.01 -12.67 -9.71
C SER A 210 -13.18 -12.83 -10.69
N PRO A 211 -13.09 -12.29 -11.93
CA PRO A 211 -14.13 -12.46 -12.93
C PRO A 211 -14.23 -13.91 -13.45
N ARG A 212 -13.28 -14.77 -13.10
CA ARG A 212 -13.23 -16.19 -13.48
C ARG A 212 -13.94 -17.08 -12.48
N LEU A 213 -14.17 -16.60 -11.25
CA LEU A 213 -14.85 -17.36 -10.21
C LEU A 213 -16.37 -17.30 -10.46
N PRO A 214 -17.06 -18.43 -10.68
CA PRO A 214 -18.51 -18.41 -10.83
C PRO A 214 -19.17 -17.90 -9.54
N ALA A 215 -20.12 -16.97 -9.64
CA ALA A 215 -20.76 -16.35 -8.48
C ALA A 215 -21.39 -17.38 -7.52
N ALA A 216 -22.03 -18.43 -8.08
CA ALA A 216 -22.68 -19.49 -7.33
C ALA A 216 -21.70 -20.34 -6.48
N THR A 217 -20.39 -20.28 -6.74
CA THR A 217 -19.38 -21.04 -5.97
C THR A 217 -19.37 -20.62 -4.51
N THR A 218 -19.50 -19.32 -4.23
CA THR A 218 -19.52 -18.81 -2.85
C THR A 218 -20.81 -19.22 -2.14
N ASP A 219 -21.95 -19.14 -2.84
CA ASP A 219 -23.26 -19.53 -2.31
C ASP A 219 -23.30 -21.03 -1.97
N ALA A 220 -22.73 -21.87 -2.85
CA ALA A 220 -22.62 -23.30 -2.62
C ALA A 220 -21.74 -23.63 -1.39
N LEU A 221 -20.64 -22.90 -1.20
CA LEU A 221 -19.81 -23.07 0.00
C LEU A 221 -20.56 -22.69 1.28
N LEU A 222 -21.25 -21.55 1.29
CA LEU A 222 -22.03 -21.12 2.45
C LEU A 222 -23.15 -22.11 2.76
N ALA A 223 -23.86 -22.61 1.73
CA ALA A 223 -24.88 -23.63 1.89
C ALA A 223 -24.29 -24.94 2.45
N ALA A 224 -23.08 -25.35 2.02
CA ALA A 224 -22.42 -26.53 2.57
C ALA A 224 -22.07 -26.35 4.06
N ILE A 225 -21.57 -25.16 4.45
CA ILE A 225 -21.30 -24.82 5.85
C ILE A 225 -22.59 -24.89 6.67
N ASP A 226 -23.67 -24.28 6.20
CA ASP A 226 -24.96 -24.28 6.89
C ASP A 226 -25.49 -25.70 7.10
N GLN A 227 -25.40 -26.57 6.09
CA GLN A 227 -25.79 -27.98 6.21
C GLN A 227 -24.94 -28.73 7.24
N VAL A 228 -23.61 -28.57 7.22
CA VAL A 228 -22.72 -29.22 8.21
C VAL A 228 -23.05 -28.74 9.64
N VAL A 229 -23.23 -27.43 9.84
CA VAL A 229 -23.56 -26.85 11.15
C VAL A 229 -24.93 -27.33 11.65
N ALA A 230 -25.93 -27.41 10.77
CA ALA A 230 -27.27 -27.91 11.09
C ALA A 230 -27.31 -29.43 11.31
N GLY A 231 -26.23 -30.17 11.00
CA GLY A 231 -26.20 -31.64 11.02
C GLY A 231 -27.01 -32.27 9.88
N GLY A 232 -27.27 -31.52 8.81
CA GLY A 232 -27.88 -32.00 7.57
C GLY A 232 -26.86 -32.67 6.64
N SER A 233 -27.33 -33.07 5.45
CA SER A 233 -26.45 -33.63 4.41
C SER A 233 -25.90 -32.50 3.54
N PRO A 234 -24.56 -32.28 3.50
CA PRO A 234 -23.95 -31.27 2.65
C PRO A 234 -23.67 -31.76 1.22
N GLU A 235 -24.15 -32.93 0.81
CA GLU A 235 -23.75 -33.55 -0.48
C GLU A 235 -24.09 -32.70 -1.71
N GLU A 236 -25.31 -32.18 -1.79
CA GLU A 236 -25.75 -31.32 -2.91
C GLU A 236 -24.94 -30.01 -2.99
N PRO A 237 -24.80 -29.21 -1.92
CA PRO A 237 -23.99 -28.00 -1.99
C PRO A 237 -22.50 -28.29 -2.18
N LEU A 238 -21.96 -29.41 -1.66
CA LEU A 238 -20.60 -29.84 -1.95
C LEU A 238 -20.39 -30.19 -3.42
N ALA A 239 -21.37 -30.84 -4.07
CA ALA A 239 -21.29 -31.13 -5.50
C ALA A 239 -21.27 -29.84 -6.34
N ALA A 240 -22.16 -28.88 -6.03
CA ALA A 240 -22.18 -27.57 -6.69
C ALA A 240 -20.88 -26.77 -6.45
N LEU A 241 -20.32 -26.82 -5.24
CA LEU A 241 -19.04 -26.20 -4.91
C LEU A 241 -17.89 -26.79 -5.73
N ARG A 242 -17.81 -28.13 -5.85
CA ARG A 242 -16.80 -28.80 -6.67
C ARG A 242 -16.94 -28.43 -8.14
N GLU A 243 -18.15 -28.37 -8.68
CA GLU A 243 -18.40 -27.93 -10.05
C GLU A 243 -17.91 -26.49 -10.27
N GLY A 244 -18.25 -25.57 -9.37
CA GLY A 244 -17.81 -24.17 -9.41
C GLY A 244 -16.28 -24.03 -9.36
N LEU A 245 -15.61 -24.78 -8.49
CA LEU A 245 -14.15 -24.80 -8.42
C LEU A 245 -13.49 -25.45 -9.64
N ALA A 246 -14.08 -26.49 -10.23
CA ALA A 246 -13.59 -27.09 -11.47
C ALA A 246 -13.70 -26.11 -12.64
N ALA A 247 -14.82 -25.39 -12.74
CA ALA A 247 -14.99 -24.34 -13.74
C ALA A 247 -13.99 -23.19 -13.53
N PHE A 248 -13.76 -22.78 -12.28
CA PHE A 248 -12.76 -21.77 -11.94
C PHE A 248 -11.35 -22.22 -12.29
N ALA A 249 -10.97 -23.46 -11.96
CA ALA A 249 -9.68 -24.03 -12.32
C ALA A 249 -9.47 -24.04 -13.84
N ALA A 250 -10.48 -24.43 -14.62
CA ALA A 250 -10.42 -24.44 -16.08
C ALA A 250 -10.30 -23.02 -16.66
N ALA A 251 -11.04 -22.05 -16.12
CA ALA A 251 -10.99 -20.65 -16.57
C ALA A 251 -9.66 -19.95 -16.23
N SER A 252 -9.02 -20.35 -15.14
CA SER A 252 -7.73 -19.82 -14.70
C SER A 252 -6.53 -20.61 -15.22
N ALA A 253 -6.74 -21.73 -15.93
CA ALA A 253 -5.65 -22.52 -16.49
C ALA A 253 -4.74 -21.65 -17.38
N PRO A 254 -3.40 -21.74 -17.23
CA PRO A 254 -2.48 -21.05 -18.13
C PRO A 254 -2.71 -21.54 -19.56
N PRO A 255 -2.61 -20.67 -20.57
CA PRO A 255 -2.77 -21.08 -21.96
C PRO A 255 -1.79 -22.21 -22.25
N ALA A 256 -2.30 -23.33 -22.78
CA ALA A 256 -1.45 -24.44 -23.18
C ALA A 256 -0.36 -23.89 -24.10
N ARG A 257 0.91 -24.03 -23.70
CA ARG A 257 2.01 -23.68 -24.59
C ARG A 257 1.81 -24.49 -25.84
N ALA A 258 1.59 -23.80 -26.97
CA ALA A 258 1.67 -24.46 -28.26
C ALA A 258 2.98 -25.25 -28.25
N PRO A 259 2.95 -26.58 -28.50
CA PRO A 259 4.16 -27.37 -28.50
C PRO A 259 5.13 -26.63 -29.41
N THR A 260 6.25 -26.17 -28.85
CA THR A 260 7.28 -25.49 -29.63
C THR A 260 7.66 -26.50 -30.69
N GLN A 261 7.16 -26.31 -31.91
CA GLN A 261 7.52 -27.15 -33.03
C GLN A 261 9.03 -27.01 -33.10
N ALA A 262 9.73 -28.06 -32.69
CA ALA A 262 11.17 -28.14 -32.85
C ALA A 262 11.41 -27.77 -34.32
N PRO A 263 12.26 -26.77 -34.60
CA PRO A 263 12.49 -26.35 -35.98
C PRO A 263 12.82 -27.61 -36.76
N ALA A 264 11.94 -27.97 -37.70
CA ALA A 264 12.16 -29.12 -38.55
C ALA A 264 13.56 -28.95 -39.13
N ALA A 265 14.42 -29.95 -38.92
CA ALA A 265 15.72 -29.98 -39.56
C ALA A 265 15.50 -29.70 -41.05
N PRO A 266 16.31 -28.83 -41.69
CA PRO A 266 16.12 -28.51 -43.09
C PRO A 266 16.31 -29.78 -43.91
N GLU A 267 15.21 -30.43 -44.28
CA GLU A 267 15.17 -31.42 -45.34
C GLU A 267 15.46 -30.68 -46.65
N LEU A 268 16.74 -30.69 -47.01
CA LEU A 268 17.17 -30.52 -48.39
C LEU A 268 16.68 -31.75 -49.16
N GLU A 269 15.52 -31.69 -49.82
CA GLU A 269 15.36 -32.27 -51.16
C GLU A 269 14.02 -31.93 -51.86
N ALA A 270 14.20 -31.34 -53.04
CA ALA A 270 13.49 -31.54 -54.30
C ALA A 270 11.99 -31.91 -54.34
N ALA A 271 11.27 -31.02 -55.03
CA ALA A 271 10.33 -31.32 -56.12
C ALA A 271 8.92 -31.85 -55.79
N ALA A 272 7.98 -30.92 -55.98
CA ALA A 272 6.76 -31.07 -56.78
C ALA A 272 5.76 -32.16 -56.40
N THR A 273 4.78 -31.77 -55.58
CA THR A 273 3.41 -32.27 -55.73
C THR A 273 2.40 -31.17 -55.39
N ARG A 274 1.54 -30.86 -56.37
CA ARG A 274 0.34 -30.04 -56.18
C ARG A 274 -0.58 -30.76 -55.20
N HIS A 275 -1.02 -30.07 -54.16
CA HIS A 275 -2.12 -30.50 -53.31
C HIS A 275 -3.18 -29.39 -53.27
N GLU A 276 -4.40 -29.78 -53.62
CA GLU A 276 -5.61 -28.96 -53.60
C GLU A 276 -5.84 -28.40 -52.20
N GLY A 277 -6.07 -27.08 -52.15
CA GLY A 277 -6.34 -26.37 -50.91
C GLY A 277 -7.75 -26.68 -50.40
N PRO A 278 -7.91 -27.08 -49.11
CA PRO A 278 -9.21 -27.09 -48.47
C PRO A 278 -9.65 -25.65 -48.18
N ALA A 279 -10.95 -25.41 -48.39
CA ALA A 279 -11.59 -24.12 -48.21
C ALA A 279 -11.39 -23.54 -46.79
N PRO A 280 -11.19 -22.21 -46.66
CA PRO A 280 -11.00 -21.58 -45.36
C PRO A 280 -12.27 -21.71 -44.50
N PRO A 281 -12.16 -22.02 -43.20
CA PRO A 281 -13.30 -21.98 -42.29
C PRO A 281 -13.81 -20.54 -42.15
N ALA A 282 -15.13 -20.38 -42.18
CA ALA A 282 -15.80 -19.11 -42.02
C ALA A 282 -15.45 -18.50 -40.65
N THR A 283 -14.74 -17.37 -40.69
CA THR A 283 -14.43 -16.54 -39.52
C THR A 283 -15.74 -15.98 -38.97
N LEU A 284 -16.19 -16.50 -37.83
CA LEU A 284 -17.29 -15.89 -37.09
C LEU A 284 -16.87 -14.48 -36.64
N PRO A 285 -17.78 -13.48 -36.72
CA PRO A 285 -17.47 -12.13 -36.27
C PRO A 285 -17.15 -12.15 -34.76
N PRO A 286 -16.11 -11.44 -34.31
CA PRO A 286 -15.77 -11.38 -32.90
C PRO A 286 -16.96 -10.82 -32.12
N THR A 287 -17.46 -11.61 -31.17
CA THR A 287 -18.43 -11.13 -30.18
C THR A 287 -17.82 -9.91 -29.49
N PRO A 288 -18.47 -8.73 -29.50
CA PRO A 288 -17.94 -7.54 -28.88
C PRO A 288 -17.73 -7.83 -27.39
N ALA A 289 -16.48 -7.78 -26.94
CA ALA A 289 -16.13 -7.90 -25.54
C ALA A 289 -16.93 -6.86 -24.75
N PRO A 290 -17.52 -7.23 -23.60
CA PRO A 290 -18.26 -6.30 -22.77
C PRO A 290 -17.36 -5.10 -22.45
N ALA A 291 -17.82 -3.91 -22.84
CA ALA A 291 -17.10 -2.67 -22.59
C ALA A 291 -16.86 -2.53 -21.08
N ALA A 292 -15.59 -2.58 -20.67
CA ALA A 292 -15.20 -2.36 -19.29
C ALA A 292 -15.77 -1.00 -18.84
N PRO A 293 -16.32 -0.89 -17.63
CA PRO A 293 -16.89 0.36 -17.14
C PRO A 293 -15.81 1.45 -17.12
N PRO A 294 -16.05 2.63 -17.72
CA PRO A 294 -15.11 3.74 -17.74
C PRO A 294 -15.13 4.46 -16.38
N THR A 295 -14.57 3.85 -15.33
CA THR A 295 -14.64 4.43 -13.97
C THR A 295 -13.30 4.84 -13.36
N SER A 296 -12.14 4.49 -13.94
CA SER A 296 -10.83 4.89 -13.38
C SER A 296 -10.18 6.12 -14.05
N ALA A 297 -10.48 6.38 -15.33
CA ALA A 297 -9.79 7.46 -16.05
C ALA A 297 -10.07 8.85 -15.45
N PHE A 298 -11.27 9.08 -14.91
CA PHE A 298 -11.63 10.39 -14.36
C PHE A 298 -10.91 10.70 -13.04
N SER A 299 -10.68 9.70 -12.17
CA SER A 299 -9.93 9.89 -10.92
C SER A 299 -8.47 10.23 -11.18
N ASP A 300 -7.86 9.60 -12.19
CA ASP A 300 -6.43 9.77 -12.47
C ASP A 300 -6.14 11.17 -13.02
N HIS A 301 -6.97 11.69 -13.92
CA HIS A 301 -6.81 13.05 -14.46
C HIS A 301 -7.08 14.12 -13.39
N ALA A 302 -8.08 13.91 -12.53
CA ALA A 302 -8.37 14.83 -11.43
C ALA A 302 -7.23 14.89 -10.40
N LEU A 303 -6.65 13.72 -10.05
CA LEU A 303 -5.50 13.64 -9.17
C LEU A 303 -4.27 14.31 -9.80
N GLN A 304 -3.99 14.06 -11.08
CA GLN A 304 -2.89 14.71 -11.79
C GLN A 304 -3.06 16.24 -11.86
N ALA A 305 -4.27 16.73 -12.16
CA ALA A 305 -4.56 18.15 -12.18
C ALA A 305 -4.35 18.81 -10.80
N LEU A 306 -4.74 18.12 -9.71
CA LEU A 306 -4.47 18.58 -8.35
C LEU A 306 -2.97 18.68 -8.06
N TRP A 307 -2.17 17.70 -8.49
CA TRP A 307 -0.71 17.72 -8.34
C TRP A 307 -0.05 18.86 -9.12
N VAL A 308 -0.50 19.13 -10.35
CA VAL A 308 -0.02 20.28 -11.13
C VAL A 308 -0.34 21.59 -10.40
N LEU A 309 -1.57 21.75 -9.92
CA LEU A 309 -1.96 22.95 -9.17
C LEU A 309 -1.10 23.14 -7.91
N LEU A 310 -0.87 22.06 -7.16
CA LEU A 310 -0.06 22.08 -5.95
C LEU A 310 1.40 22.43 -6.25
N GLY A 311 1.98 21.86 -7.32
CA GLY A 311 3.34 22.17 -7.73
C GLY A 311 3.52 23.60 -8.24
N LEU A 312 2.54 24.14 -8.97
CA LEU A 312 2.54 25.55 -9.39
C LEU A 312 2.48 26.49 -8.17
N LEU A 313 1.62 26.18 -7.19
CA LEU A 313 1.54 26.96 -5.95
C LEU A 313 2.84 26.88 -5.16
N ALA A 314 3.44 25.70 -5.08
CA ALA A 314 4.75 25.49 -4.45
C ALA A 314 5.86 26.26 -5.17
N LEU A 315 5.82 26.34 -6.52
CA LEU A 315 6.77 27.11 -7.32
C LEU A 315 6.68 28.62 -7.03
N VAL A 316 5.46 29.17 -6.93
CA VAL A 316 5.26 30.58 -6.57
C VAL A 316 5.83 30.87 -5.18
N ALA A 317 5.53 30.01 -4.19
CA ALA A 317 6.04 30.14 -2.84
C ALA A 317 7.57 29.98 -2.78
N LEU A 318 8.15 29.10 -3.61
CA LEU A 318 9.58 28.88 -3.74
C LEU A 318 10.29 30.14 -4.25
N VAL A 319 9.77 30.77 -5.31
CA VAL A 319 10.33 32.01 -5.88
C VAL A 319 10.29 33.14 -4.84
N GLN A 320 9.17 33.28 -4.12
CA GLN A 320 9.06 34.29 -3.06
C GLN A 320 10.03 34.03 -1.90
N ALA A 321 10.16 32.78 -1.46
CA ALA A 321 11.13 32.41 -0.42
C ALA A 321 12.56 32.72 -0.87
N LEU A 322 12.92 32.38 -2.11
CA LEU A 322 14.25 32.67 -2.65
C LEU A 322 14.52 34.18 -2.75
N ALA A 323 13.55 34.96 -3.21
CA ALA A 323 13.64 36.42 -3.28
C ALA A 323 13.86 37.04 -1.89
N LEU A 324 13.13 36.58 -0.87
CA LEU A 324 13.29 37.03 0.51
C LEU A 324 14.64 36.60 1.10
N ALA A 325 15.12 35.40 0.77
CA ALA A 325 16.44 34.93 1.17
C ALA A 325 17.55 35.83 0.59
N LEU A 326 17.45 36.18 -0.70
CA LEU A 326 18.39 37.05 -1.39
C LEU A 326 18.31 38.50 -0.91
N ALA A 327 17.14 38.97 -0.46
CA ALA A 327 16.97 40.28 0.16
C ALA A 327 17.61 40.39 1.55
N GLY A 328 18.19 39.31 2.09
CA GLY A 328 18.93 39.32 3.35
C GLY A 328 18.07 39.31 4.61
N GLN A 329 16.75 39.28 4.50
CA GLN A 329 15.87 39.12 5.65
C GLN A 329 15.85 37.64 6.07
N GLN A 330 16.53 37.28 7.17
CA GLN A 330 16.56 35.89 7.67
C GLN A 330 16.86 34.83 6.58
N PRO A 331 18.00 34.92 5.88
CA PRO A 331 18.27 34.14 4.67
C PRO A 331 18.20 32.62 4.90
N LEU A 332 18.64 32.15 6.07
CA LEU A 332 18.60 30.73 6.43
C LEU A 332 17.17 30.19 6.61
N HIS A 333 16.24 31.00 7.13
CA HIS A 333 14.85 30.60 7.30
C HIS A 333 14.17 30.43 5.94
N HIS A 334 14.31 31.42 5.06
CA HIS A 334 13.70 31.36 3.73
C HIS A 334 14.36 30.34 2.82
N LEU A 335 15.67 30.11 2.94
CA LEU A 335 16.35 29.01 2.25
C LEU A 335 15.80 27.65 2.68
N ALA A 336 15.55 27.44 3.99
CA ALA A 336 14.94 26.20 4.45
C ALA A 336 13.53 25.98 3.89
N VAL A 337 12.71 27.04 3.85
CA VAL A 337 11.38 26.99 3.23
C VAL A 337 11.47 26.67 1.74
N ALA A 338 12.43 27.26 1.03
CA ALA A 338 12.68 26.95 -0.38
C ALA A 338 13.06 25.48 -0.59
N LEU A 339 13.96 24.93 0.24
CA LEU A 339 14.36 23.52 0.17
C LEU A 339 13.18 22.56 0.45
N LEU A 340 12.25 22.94 1.32
CA LEU A 340 11.04 22.15 1.60
C LEU A 340 9.99 22.22 0.48
N LEU A 341 9.97 23.29 -0.33
CA LEU A 341 9.01 23.50 -1.41
C LEU A 341 9.45 22.92 -2.76
N LEU A 342 10.76 22.86 -2.99
CA LEU A 342 11.38 22.29 -4.20
C LEU A 342 10.81 20.90 -4.62
N PRO A 343 10.52 19.96 -3.72
CA PRO A 343 10.06 18.62 -4.08
C PRO A 343 8.63 18.63 -4.63
N ALA A 344 7.76 19.42 -3.99
CA ALA A 344 6.38 19.59 -4.44
C ALA A 344 6.33 20.29 -5.80
N SER A 345 7.21 21.27 -6.05
CA SER A 345 7.28 21.94 -7.35
C SER A 345 7.81 20.99 -8.44
N LEU A 346 8.80 20.15 -8.14
CA LEU A 346 9.28 19.14 -9.08
C LEU A 346 8.23 18.07 -9.39
N GLU A 347 7.45 17.62 -8.40
CA GLU A 347 6.40 16.62 -8.64
C GLU A 347 5.26 17.17 -9.50
N GLY A 348 4.83 18.42 -9.26
CA GLY A 348 3.82 19.03 -10.13
C GLY A 348 4.33 19.31 -11.54
N LEU A 349 5.63 19.61 -11.71
CA LEU A 349 6.26 19.69 -13.03
C LEU A 349 6.36 18.33 -13.72
N ALA A 350 6.64 17.25 -12.97
CA ALA A 350 6.62 15.89 -13.49
C ALA A 350 5.21 15.46 -13.92
N ALA A 351 4.18 15.86 -13.16
CA ALA A 351 2.77 15.60 -13.46
C ALA A 351 2.26 16.34 -14.72
N LEU A 352 2.92 17.42 -15.15
CA LEU A 352 2.60 18.10 -16.42
C LEU A 352 2.98 17.27 -17.66
N ALA A 353 4.01 16.42 -17.55
CA ALA A 353 4.50 15.64 -18.68
C ALA A 353 3.40 14.76 -19.32
N PRO A 354 2.68 13.88 -18.57
CA PRO A 354 1.63 13.05 -19.15
C PRO A 354 0.43 13.86 -19.67
N LEU A 355 0.10 15.00 -19.04
CA LEU A 355 -1.04 15.82 -19.42
C LEU A 355 -0.81 16.64 -20.70
N SER A 356 0.44 17.06 -20.95
CA SER A 356 0.78 17.92 -22.08
C SER A 356 0.81 17.19 -23.43
N GLY A 357 1.11 15.89 -23.43
CA GLY A 357 1.45 15.13 -24.65
C GLY A 357 2.71 15.61 -25.37
N TRP A 358 3.50 16.54 -24.77
CA TRP A 358 4.66 17.14 -25.41
C TRP A 358 5.92 16.31 -25.13
N PRO A 359 6.60 15.75 -26.16
CA PRO A 359 7.77 14.90 -25.96
C PRO A 359 8.94 15.65 -25.32
N ALA A 360 9.01 16.98 -25.47
CA ALA A 360 10.01 17.82 -24.82
C ALA A 360 9.93 17.81 -23.28
N LEU A 361 8.76 17.49 -22.71
CA LEU A 361 8.55 17.40 -21.26
C LEU A 361 8.76 15.97 -20.72
N ALA A 362 8.98 14.97 -21.58
CA ALA A 362 9.24 13.59 -21.15
C ALA A 362 10.41 13.45 -20.14
N PRO A 363 11.50 14.23 -20.21
CA PRO A 363 12.54 14.19 -19.19
C PRO A 363 12.06 14.61 -17.80
N LEU A 364 11.03 15.46 -17.69
CA LEU A 364 10.49 15.90 -16.40
C LEU A 364 9.80 14.76 -15.66
N ALA A 365 9.25 13.75 -16.36
CA ALA A 365 8.71 12.57 -15.71
C ALA A 365 9.78 11.80 -14.91
N ARG A 366 11.06 11.91 -15.30
CA ARG A 366 12.19 11.32 -14.56
C ARG A 366 12.50 12.05 -13.26
N LEU A 367 11.95 13.26 -13.08
CA LEU A 367 12.07 14.04 -11.86
C LEU A 367 11.01 13.70 -10.80
N SER A 368 10.15 12.70 -11.06
CA SER A 368 9.17 12.25 -10.09
C SER A 368 9.84 11.64 -8.85
N LEU A 369 9.30 12.00 -7.69
CA LEU A 369 9.60 11.46 -6.37
C LEU A 369 9.24 9.98 -6.23
N GLN A 370 8.62 9.37 -7.24
CA GLN A 370 8.46 7.92 -7.31
C GLN A 370 9.79 7.19 -7.51
N SER A 371 10.85 7.87 -7.98
CA SER A 371 12.16 7.23 -8.11
C SER A 371 12.91 7.18 -6.76
N ALA A 372 13.44 6.00 -6.43
CA ALA A 372 14.17 5.77 -5.18
C ALA A 372 15.41 6.68 -5.02
N ALA A 373 16.02 7.13 -6.12
CA ALA A 373 17.15 8.06 -6.08
C ALA A 373 16.72 9.47 -5.63
N LEU A 374 15.60 9.97 -6.15
CA LEU A 374 15.04 11.28 -5.75
C LEU A 374 14.50 11.26 -4.33
N GLN A 375 13.95 10.13 -3.86
CA GLN A 375 13.55 9.98 -2.46
C GLN A 375 14.74 10.15 -1.50
N ARG A 376 15.92 9.58 -1.82
CA ARG A 376 17.13 9.77 -1.01
C ARG A 376 17.62 11.22 -1.02
N LEU A 377 17.67 11.83 -2.21
CA LEU A 377 18.02 13.25 -2.34
C LEU A 377 17.05 14.13 -1.53
N TRP A 378 15.79 13.75 -1.50
CA TRP A 378 14.76 14.47 -0.78
C TRP A 378 14.91 14.38 0.74
N VAL A 379 15.16 13.20 1.29
CA VAL A 379 15.46 13.03 2.72
C VAL A 379 16.64 13.90 3.12
N LEU A 380 17.67 13.98 2.26
CA LEU A 380 18.81 14.86 2.47
C LEU A 380 18.40 16.35 2.46
N LEU A 381 17.59 16.78 1.49
CA LEU A 381 17.10 18.17 1.41
C LEU A 381 16.27 18.57 2.65
N VAL A 382 15.41 17.66 3.14
CA VAL A 382 14.63 17.88 4.36
C VAL A 382 15.57 18.00 5.57
N ALA A 383 16.57 17.13 5.70
CA ALA A 383 17.55 17.21 6.77
C ALA A 383 18.32 18.54 6.76
N VAL A 384 18.74 19.01 5.58
CA VAL A 384 19.40 20.32 5.42
C VAL A 384 18.45 21.46 5.80
N ALA A 385 17.18 21.40 5.37
CA ALA A 385 16.20 22.42 5.71
C ALA A 385 15.96 22.49 7.24
N VAL A 386 15.84 21.35 7.91
CA VAL A 386 15.72 21.28 9.38
C VAL A 386 16.94 21.88 10.07
N LEU A 387 18.15 21.60 9.58
CA LEU A 387 19.38 22.18 10.10
C LEU A 387 19.38 23.72 9.95
N CYS A 388 19.02 24.22 8.77
CA CYS A 388 18.90 25.66 8.52
C CYS A 388 17.88 26.33 9.45
N LEU A 389 16.72 25.70 9.67
CA LEU A 389 15.71 26.18 10.63
C LEU A 389 16.24 26.19 12.06
N ALA A 390 16.92 25.13 12.48
CA ALA A 390 17.50 25.03 13.82
C ALA A 390 18.56 26.12 14.06
N VAL A 391 19.44 26.38 13.09
CA VAL A 391 20.44 27.45 13.16
C VAL A 391 19.78 28.83 13.18
N SER A 392 18.78 29.05 12.32
CA SER A 392 18.01 30.30 12.30
C SER A 392 17.32 30.56 13.64
N TRP A 393 16.70 29.53 14.21
CA TRP A 393 16.03 29.62 15.51
C TRP A 393 17.00 29.97 16.64
N ARG A 394 18.18 29.34 16.67
CA ARG A 394 19.25 29.67 17.64
C ARG A 394 19.68 31.13 17.52
N ARG A 395 19.86 31.66 16.30
CA ARG A 395 20.22 33.07 16.09
C ARG A 395 19.14 34.04 16.58
N THR A 396 17.86 33.70 16.43
CA THR A 396 16.75 34.54 16.93
C THR A 396 16.56 34.46 18.44
N LYS A 397 17.00 33.38 19.07
CA LYS A 397 16.92 33.18 20.53
C LYS A 397 18.16 33.60 21.29
N ALA A 398 19.30 33.79 20.62
CA ALA A 398 20.45 34.41 21.25
C ALA A 398 19.94 35.73 21.84
N PRO A 399 19.99 35.91 23.18
CA PRO A 399 19.63 37.18 23.78
C PRO A 399 20.42 38.23 23.01
N ALA A 400 19.76 39.30 22.59
CA ALA A 400 20.50 40.44 22.12
C ALA A 400 21.40 40.83 23.28
N ASP A 401 22.67 40.42 23.27
CA ASP A 401 23.71 40.79 24.24
C ASP A 401 24.00 42.30 24.20
N GLY A 402 23.05 43.10 23.70
CA GLY A 402 22.71 44.38 24.29
C GLY A 402 22.24 44.21 25.73
N THR A 403 23.12 43.72 26.62
CA THR A 403 23.36 44.52 27.82
C THR A 403 23.48 45.95 27.31
N PRO A 404 22.52 46.85 27.63
CA PRO A 404 22.57 48.21 27.13
C PRO A 404 23.97 48.71 27.43
N ARG A 405 24.75 49.00 26.37
CA ARG A 405 26.10 49.52 26.53
C ARG A 405 25.94 50.64 27.55
N PRO A 406 26.55 50.53 28.75
CA PRO A 406 26.30 51.48 29.82
C PRO A 406 26.49 52.85 29.20
N ALA A 407 25.46 53.70 29.34
CA ALA A 407 25.53 55.06 28.83
C ALA A 407 26.88 55.63 29.29
N PRO A 408 27.67 56.26 28.40
CA PRO A 408 28.95 56.83 28.80
C PRO A 408 28.69 57.66 30.06
N ALA A 409 29.40 57.34 31.13
CA ALA A 409 29.23 58.02 32.40
C ALA A 409 29.28 59.53 32.14
N PRO A 410 28.32 60.33 32.65
CA PRO A 410 28.39 61.76 32.47
C PRO A 410 29.76 62.24 32.97
N PRO A 411 30.41 63.18 32.25
CA PRO A 411 31.72 63.68 32.64
C PRO A 411 31.63 64.13 34.10
N ARG A 412 32.50 63.58 34.96
CA ARG A 412 32.69 64.10 36.32
C ARG A 412 33.10 65.55 36.16
N LEU A 413 32.19 66.47 36.42
CA LEU A 413 32.55 67.85 36.68
C LEU A 413 33.50 67.79 37.88
N ALA A 414 34.75 68.18 37.66
CA ALA A 414 35.69 68.39 38.75
C ALA A 414 35.04 69.40 39.69
N SER A 415 34.61 68.95 40.86
CA SER A 415 34.32 69.83 41.97
C SER A 415 35.65 70.51 42.31
N THR A 416 35.85 71.73 41.82
CA THR A 416 36.77 72.69 42.41
C THR A 416 36.28 72.93 43.84
N GLU A 417 36.75 72.11 44.78
CA GLU A 417 36.85 72.52 46.17
C GLU A 417 37.77 73.75 46.18
N LEU A 418 37.14 74.91 46.33
CA LEU A 418 37.81 76.18 46.56
C LEU A 418 38.24 76.15 48.04
N ASP A 419 39.49 75.75 48.27
CA ASP A 419 40.13 75.83 49.57
C ASP A 419 40.35 77.32 49.87
N TRP A 420 39.56 77.87 50.79
CA TRP A 420 39.78 79.21 51.32
C TRP A 420 40.74 79.08 52.50
N ASP A 421 42.04 79.28 52.26
CA ASP A 421 43.01 79.50 53.32
C ASP A 421 42.64 80.81 54.05
N GLU A 422 42.12 80.67 55.27
CA GLU A 422 41.97 81.75 56.25
C GLU A 422 43.31 81.99 56.95
N ASP A 423 44.16 82.84 56.38
CA ASP A 423 45.25 83.51 57.10
C ASP A 423 45.06 85.03 56.99
N PHE A 424 44.40 85.63 57.98
CA PHE A 424 44.49 87.06 58.35
C PHE A 424 44.29 87.27 59.85
#